data_AF-A0A969M604-F1
#
_entry.id   AF-A0A969M604-F1
#
_cell.length_a   1.000
_cell.length_b   1.000
_cell.length_c   1.000
_cell.angle_alpha   90.00
_cell.angle_beta   90.00
_cell.angle_gamma   90.00
#
_symmetry.space_group_name_H-M   'P 1'
#
loop_
_entity.id
_entity.type
_entity.pdbx_description
1 polymer ?
#
loop_
_entity_poly.entity_id
_entity_poly.type
_entity_poly.pdbx_seq_one_letter_code
_entity_poly.pdbx_strand_id
1 'polypeptide(L)'
;MSTRARITATSFTNSYEWGDFKGDPANLVERWFDLHLYLANWGSRRLMIRLPQRLVDRRLLDAFLGEVDCVKLRVAGENLILSIVGEEVESEDWDDGSRWLAALAPLRADVLGGDLRLFYLLWLTAVEADVFEPDEPEPLPGIAPMTGALEAFADFFGIDRDLVAAAAESSAEPVAGLSAPSATVQRVIAAMTDQEKISLLARLFEGDAHVASELRALVRQRLTAEIAAPIVAARTVGDLRARANAIRLARERA
;
A
#
# COMPACT_ATOMS: atom_id res chain seq x y z
N MET A 1 -26.61 14.70 7.92
CA MET A 1 -25.26 15.26 7.73
C MET A 1 -24.50 14.99 9.02
N SER A 2 -23.39 14.25 8.94
CA SER A 2 -22.57 13.91 10.12
C SER A 2 -21.90 15.17 10.65
N THR A 3 -21.97 15.40 11.96
CA THR A 3 -21.46 16.60 12.63
C THR A 3 -19.93 16.61 12.79
N ARG A 4 -19.24 15.52 12.40
CA ARG A 4 -17.78 15.32 12.59
C ARG A 4 -17.05 14.90 11.31
N ALA A 5 -17.49 15.39 10.16
CA ALA A 5 -16.77 15.20 8.92
C ALA A 5 -15.64 16.23 8.77
N ARG A 6 -14.39 15.79 8.71
CA ARG A 6 -13.25 16.63 8.35
C ARG A 6 -12.97 16.49 6.85
N ILE A 7 -13.09 17.60 6.14
CA ILE A 7 -12.93 17.66 4.68
C ILE A 7 -11.70 18.50 4.36
N THR A 8 -10.76 17.96 3.58
CA THR A 8 -9.70 18.74 2.93
C THR A 8 -9.88 18.70 1.41
N ALA A 9 -9.04 19.40 0.65
CA ALA A 9 -9.09 19.37 -0.81
C ALA A 9 -8.92 17.95 -1.41
N THR A 10 -8.33 17.01 -0.67
CA THR A 10 -8.01 15.66 -1.17
C THR A 10 -8.48 14.53 -0.26
N SER A 11 -9.11 14.84 0.88
CA SER A 11 -9.49 13.84 1.87
C SER A 11 -10.83 14.09 2.56
N PHE A 12 -11.52 13.02 2.91
CA PHE A 12 -12.73 13.03 3.74
C PHE A 12 -12.59 11.99 4.86
N THR A 13 -12.58 12.46 6.11
CA THR A 13 -12.64 11.60 7.31
C THR A 13 -13.99 11.79 7.98
N ASN A 14 -14.62 10.70 8.38
CA ASN A 14 -15.86 10.75 9.14
C ASN A 14 -15.80 9.71 10.25
N SER A 15 -15.94 10.19 11.49
CA SER A 15 -16.02 9.35 12.68
C SER A 15 -17.49 9.22 13.09
N TYR A 16 -17.94 7.97 13.27
CA TYR A 16 -19.31 7.67 13.69
C TYR A 16 -19.32 7.14 15.11
N GLU A 17 -20.15 7.75 15.94
CA GLU A 17 -20.40 7.26 17.30
C GLU A 17 -21.73 6.50 17.40
N TRP A 18 -22.65 6.68 16.42
CA TRP A 18 -23.94 5.97 16.34
C TRP A 18 -24.48 5.90 14.90
N GLY A 19 -24.77 4.67 14.42
CA GLY A 19 -25.41 4.42 13.12
C GLY A 19 -24.50 4.57 11.90
N ASP A 20 -24.89 3.91 10.79
CA ASP A 20 -24.11 3.89 9.54
C ASP A 20 -24.29 5.16 8.71
N PHE A 21 -23.33 5.46 7.82
CA PHE A 21 -23.42 6.60 6.92
C PHE A 21 -24.62 6.47 5.99
N LYS A 22 -25.48 7.49 5.92
CA LYS A 22 -26.64 7.50 5.02
C LYS A 22 -26.30 7.78 3.54
N GLY A 23 -25.02 7.76 3.16
CA GLY A 23 -24.56 7.86 1.78
C GLY A 23 -23.65 6.70 1.43
N ASP A 24 -23.32 6.51 0.15
CA ASP A 24 -22.33 5.53 -0.26
C ASP A 24 -20.94 6.22 -0.32
N PRO A 25 -19.99 5.88 0.57
CA PRO A 25 -18.64 6.46 0.55
C PRO A 25 -17.93 6.29 -0.79
N ALA A 26 -18.26 5.24 -1.55
CA ALA A 26 -17.69 5.03 -2.88
C ALA A 26 -18.08 6.16 -3.84
N ASN A 27 -19.28 6.72 -3.72
CA ASN A 27 -19.74 7.86 -4.54
C ASN A 27 -19.05 9.17 -4.15
N LEU A 28 -18.57 9.33 -2.91
CA LEU A 28 -17.82 10.52 -2.48
C LEU A 28 -16.37 10.47 -2.96
N VAL A 29 -15.71 9.32 -2.83
CA VAL A 29 -14.35 9.10 -3.36
C VAL A 29 -14.36 9.22 -4.88
N GLU A 30 -15.34 8.63 -5.56
CA GLU A 30 -15.46 8.69 -7.02
C GLU A 30 -15.57 10.13 -7.54
N ARG A 31 -16.16 11.06 -6.77
CA ARG A 31 -16.43 12.42 -7.23
C ARG A 31 -15.51 13.50 -6.67
N TRP A 32 -14.94 13.32 -5.47
CA TRP A 32 -14.37 14.47 -4.73
C TRP A 32 -13.03 14.22 -4.02
N PHE A 33 -12.64 12.98 -3.73
CA PHE A 33 -11.47 12.71 -2.88
C PHE A 33 -10.52 11.65 -3.45
N ASP A 34 -9.24 11.80 -3.16
CA ASP A 34 -8.21 10.83 -3.52
C ASP A 34 -8.04 9.73 -2.48
N LEU A 35 -8.42 10.04 -1.24
CA LEU A 35 -8.31 9.16 -0.08
C LEU A 35 -9.53 9.33 0.82
N HIS A 36 -10.07 8.21 1.29
CA HIS A 36 -11.12 8.19 2.30
C HIS A 36 -10.78 7.20 3.38
N LEU A 37 -10.97 7.62 4.63
CA LEU A 37 -10.82 6.78 5.81
C LEU A 37 -12.13 6.78 6.58
N TYR A 38 -12.58 5.59 6.94
CA TYR A 38 -13.69 5.32 7.83
C TYR A 38 -13.17 4.52 9.03
N LEU A 39 -13.54 4.98 10.22
CA LEU A 39 -13.24 4.33 11.49
C LEU A 39 -14.47 4.47 12.40
N ALA A 40 -14.96 3.33 12.89
CA ALA A 40 -16.04 3.27 13.86
C ALA A 40 -15.53 2.81 15.22
N ASN A 41 -16.19 3.25 16.29
CA ASN A 41 -15.88 2.85 17.67
C ASN A 41 -16.07 1.36 17.96
N TRP A 42 -16.86 0.64 17.15
CA TRP A 42 -17.00 -0.82 17.23
C TRP A 42 -15.95 -1.58 16.39
N GLY A 43 -14.89 -0.92 15.95
CA GLY A 43 -13.73 -1.56 15.32
C GLY A 43 -13.79 -1.71 13.80
N SER A 44 -14.89 -1.35 13.13
CA SER A 44 -14.91 -1.34 11.66
C SER A 44 -13.99 -0.26 11.09
N ARG A 45 -13.08 -0.67 10.22
CA ARG A 45 -12.09 0.20 9.56
C ARG A 45 -12.21 0.06 8.04
N ARG A 46 -12.10 1.17 7.31
CA ARG A 46 -12.04 1.12 5.84
C ARG A 46 -11.14 2.23 5.30
N LEU A 47 -10.24 1.86 4.40
CA LEU A 47 -9.40 2.76 3.62
C LEU A 47 -9.78 2.65 2.15
N MET A 48 -10.08 3.76 1.50
CA MET A 48 -10.32 3.81 0.06
C MET A 48 -9.31 4.74 -0.61
N ILE A 49 -8.60 4.23 -1.63
CA ILE A 49 -7.61 4.98 -2.40
C ILE A 49 -8.08 5.06 -3.86
N ARG A 50 -8.16 6.27 -4.39
CA ARG A 50 -8.45 6.51 -5.82
C ARG A 50 -7.15 6.68 -6.58
N LEU A 51 -6.95 5.88 -7.62
CA LEU A 51 -5.73 5.83 -8.42
C LEU A 51 -6.09 6.04 -9.90
N PRO A 52 -5.36 6.88 -10.66
CA PRO A 52 -5.50 6.93 -12.10
C PRO A 52 -5.21 5.57 -12.72
N GLN A 53 -6.16 5.01 -13.48
CA GLN A 53 -6.05 3.65 -14.03
C GLN A 53 -4.81 3.49 -14.91
N ARG A 54 -4.45 4.53 -15.67
CA ARG A 54 -3.28 4.55 -16.57
C ARG A 54 -1.93 4.35 -15.86
N LEU A 55 -1.89 4.53 -14.53
CA LEU A 55 -0.66 4.45 -13.72
C LEU A 55 -0.59 3.19 -12.88
N VAL A 56 -1.59 2.32 -12.96
CA VAL A 56 -1.66 1.11 -12.14
C VAL A 56 -1.68 -0.11 -13.05
N ASP A 57 -0.69 -0.99 -12.88
CA ASP A 57 -0.72 -2.30 -13.51
C ASP A 57 -1.63 -3.23 -12.70
N ARG A 58 -2.88 -3.39 -13.17
CA ARG A 58 -3.87 -4.23 -12.51
C ARG A 58 -3.45 -5.70 -12.46
N ARG A 59 -2.75 -6.22 -13.47
CA ARG A 59 -2.33 -7.62 -13.47
C ARG A 59 -1.34 -7.88 -12.35
N LEU A 60 -0.46 -6.91 -12.11
CA LEU A 60 0.48 -6.95 -11.02
C LEU A 60 -0.25 -6.93 -9.67
N LEU A 61 -1.28 -6.09 -9.51
CA LEU A 61 -2.07 -6.08 -8.27
C LEU A 61 -2.84 -7.37 -8.05
N ASP A 62 -3.48 -7.90 -9.09
CA ASP A 62 -4.27 -9.14 -9.00
C ASP A 62 -3.40 -10.33 -8.56
N ALA A 63 -2.09 -10.32 -8.87
CA ALA A 63 -1.14 -11.34 -8.40
C ALA A 63 -0.90 -11.33 -6.88
N PHE A 64 -1.12 -10.20 -6.20
CA PHE A 64 -1.07 -10.13 -4.73
C PHE A 64 -2.43 -10.40 -4.10
N LEU A 65 -3.50 -9.95 -4.76
CA LEU A 65 -4.82 -9.80 -4.13
C LEU A 65 -5.80 -10.93 -4.45
N GLY A 66 -5.40 -11.92 -5.26
CA GLY A 66 -6.31 -12.96 -5.77
C GLY A 66 -7.13 -13.68 -4.70
N GLU A 67 -6.53 -13.92 -3.53
CA GLU A 67 -7.15 -14.64 -2.40
C GLU A 67 -7.32 -13.75 -1.16
N VAL A 68 -7.21 -12.42 -1.32
CA VAL A 68 -7.32 -11.48 -0.19
C VAL A 68 -8.74 -10.92 -0.13
N ASP A 69 -9.54 -11.40 0.83
CA ASP A 69 -10.96 -11.02 0.96
C ASP A 69 -11.19 -9.58 1.45
N CYS A 70 -10.23 -9.03 2.21
CA CYS A 70 -10.35 -7.73 2.84
C CYS A 70 -10.20 -6.55 1.85
N VAL A 71 -9.94 -6.82 0.57
CA VAL A 71 -9.66 -5.80 -0.45
C VAL A 71 -10.52 -5.98 -1.71
N LYS A 72 -10.95 -4.86 -2.29
CA LYS A 72 -11.70 -4.83 -3.55
C LYS A 72 -11.16 -3.76 -4.48
N LEU A 73 -11.00 -4.12 -5.76
CA LEU A 73 -10.64 -3.21 -6.84
C LEU A 73 -11.87 -2.94 -7.72
N ARG A 74 -12.27 -1.66 -7.83
CA ARG A 74 -13.39 -1.23 -8.68
C ARG A 74 -12.93 -0.20 -9.69
N VAL A 75 -13.27 -0.39 -10.98
CA VAL A 75 -13.07 0.62 -12.02
C VAL A 75 -14.19 1.66 -11.92
N ALA A 76 -13.82 2.94 -11.93
CA ALA A 76 -14.71 4.09 -11.87
C ALA A 76 -14.23 5.17 -12.86
N GLY A 77 -14.73 5.10 -14.10
CA GLY A 77 -14.27 5.95 -15.20
C GLY A 77 -12.79 5.72 -15.51
N GLU A 78 -12.00 6.78 -15.52
CA GLU A 78 -10.53 6.74 -15.71
C GLU A 78 -9.76 6.37 -14.43
N ASN A 79 -10.46 6.10 -13.33
CA ASN A 79 -9.87 5.77 -12.04
C ASN A 79 -10.11 4.31 -11.66
N LEU A 80 -9.20 3.80 -10.84
CA LEU A 80 -9.32 2.57 -10.09
C LEU A 80 -9.49 2.94 -8.60
N ILE A 81 -10.47 2.36 -7.93
CA ILE A 81 -10.70 2.53 -6.50
C ILE A 81 -10.31 1.24 -5.80
N LEU A 82 -9.28 1.34 -4.97
CA LEU A 82 -8.85 0.31 -4.02
C LEU A 82 -9.63 0.53 -2.72
N SER A 83 -10.42 -0.46 -2.29
CA SER A 83 -11.17 -0.43 -1.03
C SER A 83 -10.70 -1.55 -0.13
N ILE A 84 -10.15 -1.21 1.03
CA ILE A 84 -9.64 -2.13 2.03
C ILE A 84 -10.54 -2.03 3.26
N VAL A 85 -10.97 -3.16 3.81
CA VAL A 85 -11.89 -3.25 4.94
C VAL A 85 -11.26 -4.11 6.03
N GLY A 86 -11.28 -3.63 7.27
CA GLY A 86 -10.99 -4.41 8.47
C GLY A 86 -12.26 -4.51 9.32
N GLU A 87 -12.66 -5.72 9.67
CA GLU A 87 -13.78 -5.98 10.57
C GLU A 87 -13.23 -6.18 11.99
N GLU A 88 -13.92 -5.61 12.99
CA GLU A 88 -13.68 -5.88 14.42
C GLU A 88 -12.23 -5.66 14.91
N VAL A 89 -11.50 -4.71 14.33
CA VAL A 89 -10.12 -4.46 14.75
C VAL A 89 -10.10 -3.75 16.12
N GLU A 90 -9.69 -4.48 17.16
CA GLU A 90 -9.62 -3.97 18.54
C GLU A 90 -8.74 -2.71 18.61
N SER A 91 -9.21 -1.70 19.36
CA SER A 91 -8.48 -0.46 19.60
C SER A 91 -8.78 0.05 20.99
N GLU A 92 -7.75 0.14 21.83
CA GLU A 92 -7.84 0.75 23.16
C GLU A 92 -7.82 2.30 23.07
N ASP A 93 -7.25 2.84 21.99
CA ASP A 93 -7.04 4.27 21.76
C ASP A 93 -8.00 4.83 20.69
N TRP A 94 -9.19 5.23 21.13
CA TRP A 94 -10.16 5.88 20.25
C TRP A 94 -9.77 7.34 19.94
N ASP A 95 -9.43 7.64 18.68
CA ASP A 95 -9.17 8.99 18.13
C ASP A 95 -10.09 9.26 16.92
N ASP A 96 -10.24 10.52 16.50
CA ASP A 96 -11.14 10.97 15.44
C ASP A 96 -10.76 10.49 14.02
N GLY A 97 -9.69 9.70 13.89
CA GLY A 97 -9.16 9.16 12.64
C GLY A 97 -8.28 10.13 11.84
N SER A 98 -8.11 11.38 12.29
CA SER A 98 -7.32 12.40 11.56
C SER A 98 -5.83 12.08 11.54
N ARG A 99 -5.29 11.56 12.65
CA ARG A 99 -3.91 11.06 12.73
C ARG A 99 -3.67 9.97 11.71
N TRP A 100 -4.58 9.01 11.62
CA TRP A 100 -4.50 7.88 10.71
C TRP A 100 -4.54 8.33 9.25
N LEU A 101 -5.47 9.20 8.89
CA LEU A 101 -5.56 9.69 7.52
C LEU A 101 -4.26 10.39 7.09
N ALA A 102 -3.67 11.23 7.96
CA ALA A 102 -2.40 11.90 7.66
C ALA A 102 -1.24 10.91 7.50
N ALA A 103 -1.18 9.88 8.35
CA ALA A 103 -0.13 8.85 8.29
C ALA A 103 -0.27 7.92 7.08
N LEU A 104 -1.50 7.64 6.64
CA LEU A 104 -1.81 6.76 5.49
C LEU A 104 -1.79 7.50 4.16
N ALA A 105 -1.87 8.85 4.16
CA ALA A 105 -1.88 9.65 2.94
C ALA A 105 -0.71 9.38 1.95
N PRO A 106 0.54 9.14 2.40
CA PRO A 106 1.64 8.84 1.50
C PRO A 106 1.45 7.57 0.66
N LEU A 107 0.68 6.58 1.15
CA LEU A 107 0.49 5.29 0.46
C LEU A 107 -0.02 5.45 -0.97
N ARG A 108 -0.86 6.46 -1.22
CA ARG A 108 -1.33 6.73 -2.59
C ARG A 108 -0.18 7.09 -3.52
N ALA A 109 0.71 7.97 -3.08
CA ALA A 109 1.86 8.39 -3.89
C ALA A 109 2.86 7.24 -4.06
N ASP A 110 3.02 6.40 -3.03
CA ASP A 110 3.87 5.21 -3.04
C ASP A 110 3.37 4.19 -4.07
N VAL A 111 2.08 3.85 -4.04
CA VAL A 111 1.44 2.96 -5.02
C VAL A 111 1.57 3.51 -6.44
N LEU A 112 1.30 4.80 -6.66
CA LEU A 112 1.50 5.42 -7.98
C LEU A 112 2.97 5.49 -8.40
N GLY A 113 3.90 5.45 -7.44
CA GLY A 113 5.34 5.33 -7.67
C GLY A 113 5.83 3.89 -7.87
N GLY A 114 4.90 2.92 -7.95
CA GLY A 114 5.19 1.50 -8.15
C GLY A 114 5.66 0.77 -6.89
N ASP A 115 5.49 1.35 -5.70
CA ASP A 115 5.74 0.64 -4.44
C ASP A 115 4.59 -0.33 -4.15
N LEU A 116 4.89 -1.63 -4.16
CA LEU A 116 3.90 -2.70 -4.02
C LEU A 116 3.78 -3.23 -2.59
N ARG A 117 4.54 -2.68 -1.63
CA ARG A 117 4.62 -3.21 -0.27
C ARG A 117 3.30 -3.11 0.50
N LEU A 118 2.43 -2.15 0.13
CA LEU A 118 1.06 -2.10 0.63
C LEU A 118 0.30 -3.41 0.30
N PHE A 119 0.46 -3.94 -0.90
CA PHE A 119 -0.21 -5.17 -1.33
C PHE A 119 0.40 -6.40 -0.68
N TYR A 120 1.69 -6.37 -0.34
CA TYR A 120 2.30 -7.39 0.51
C TYR A 120 1.69 -7.39 1.91
N LEU A 121 1.48 -6.22 2.53
CA LEU A 121 0.80 -6.15 3.85
C LEU A 121 -0.64 -6.70 3.77
N LEU A 122 -1.37 -6.42 2.69
CA LEU A 122 -2.68 -7.03 2.45
C LEU A 122 -2.59 -8.55 2.31
N TRP A 123 -1.59 -9.06 1.59
CA TRP A 123 -1.32 -10.49 1.49
C TRP A 123 -1.02 -11.11 2.87
N LEU A 124 -0.29 -10.42 3.75
CA LEU A 124 -0.07 -10.89 5.12
C LEU A 124 -1.36 -11.07 5.93
N THR A 125 -2.39 -10.26 5.71
CA THR A 125 -3.68 -10.48 6.39
C THR A 125 -4.34 -11.80 5.99
N ALA A 126 -4.16 -12.23 4.74
CA ALA A 126 -4.65 -13.54 4.27
C ALA A 126 -3.74 -14.68 4.77
N VAL A 127 -2.43 -14.45 4.89
CA VAL A 127 -1.52 -15.39 5.56
C VAL A 127 -1.89 -15.58 7.04
N GLU A 128 -2.23 -14.52 7.76
CA GLU A 128 -2.68 -14.56 9.15
C GLU A 128 -4.01 -15.30 9.30
N ALA A 129 -4.92 -15.14 8.33
CA ALA A 129 -6.20 -15.84 8.27
C ALA A 129 -6.12 -17.29 7.72
N ASP A 130 -4.91 -17.86 7.64
CA ASP A 130 -4.67 -19.22 7.14
C ASP A 130 -5.22 -19.51 5.73
N VAL A 131 -5.29 -18.50 4.86
CA VAL A 131 -5.79 -18.65 3.48
C VAL A 131 -4.79 -19.40 2.59
N PHE A 132 -3.50 -19.14 2.76
CA PHE A 132 -2.43 -19.75 1.96
C PHE A 132 -1.83 -21.00 2.63
N GLU A 133 -1.47 -21.96 1.79
CA GLU A 133 -0.78 -23.20 2.17
C GLU A 133 0.68 -22.93 2.55
N PRO A 134 1.28 -23.74 3.44
CA PRO A 134 2.63 -23.49 3.97
C PRO A 134 3.76 -23.49 2.92
N ASP A 135 3.60 -24.16 1.78
CA ASP A 135 4.61 -24.25 0.72
C ASP A 135 4.50 -23.15 -0.34
N GLU A 136 3.48 -22.30 -0.25
CA GLU A 136 3.30 -21.20 -1.20
C GLU A 136 4.39 -20.12 -1.02
N PRO A 137 4.96 -19.60 -2.12
CA PRO A 137 6.00 -18.57 -2.05
C PRO A 137 5.43 -17.19 -1.74
N GLU A 138 6.19 -16.38 -0.99
CA GLU A 138 5.89 -14.96 -0.81
C GLU A 138 5.93 -14.18 -2.14
N PRO A 139 5.07 -13.16 -2.35
CA PRO A 139 4.97 -12.46 -3.62
C PRO A 139 6.10 -11.44 -3.86
N LEU A 140 6.83 -11.06 -2.81
CA LEU A 140 8.06 -10.26 -2.86
C LEU A 140 9.07 -10.85 -1.88
N PRO A 141 10.39 -10.67 -2.11
CA PRO A 141 11.43 -11.17 -1.19
C PRO A 141 11.35 -10.61 0.24
N GLY A 142 10.56 -9.58 0.48
CA GLY A 142 10.32 -8.97 1.79
C GLY A 142 9.69 -7.58 1.67
N ILE A 143 9.68 -6.81 2.76
CA ILE A 143 9.06 -5.47 2.80
C ILE A 143 9.96 -4.35 3.34
N ALA A 144 11.19 -4.65 3.75
CA ALA A 144 12.10 -3.61 4.22
C ALA A 144 12.54 -2.65 3.11
N PRO A 145 12.89 -1.40 3.48
CA PRO A 145 12.75 -0.81 4.81
C PRO A 145 11.30 -0.36 5.08
N MET A 146 10.75 -0.64 6.27
CA MET A 146 9.42 -0.13 6.63
C MET A 146 9.41 1.41 6.62
N THR A 147 8.38 1.98 6.01
CA THR A 147 8.14 3.43 6.04
C THR A 147 7.06 3.72 7.08
N GLY A 148 7.01 4.94 7.61
CA GLY A 148 5.97 5.32 8.57
C GLY A 148 4.54 5.13 8.05
N ALA A 149 4.33 5.20 6.72
CA ALA A 149 3.03 4.93 6.11
C ALA A 149 2.68 3.43 6.07
N LEU A 150 3.66 2.56 5.85
CA LEU A 150 3.50 1.10 5.90
C LEU A 150 3.30 0.62 7.35
N GLU A 151 4.05 1.17 8.30
CA GLU A 151 3.87 0.92 9.73
C GLU A 151 2.47 1.36 10.18
N ALA A 152 2.08 2.59 9.84
CA ALA A 152 0.74 3.08 10.13
C ALA A 152 -0.36 2.23 9.50
N PHE A 153 -0.13 1.64 8.32
CA PHE A 153 -1.09 0.72 7.71
C PHE A 153 -1.22 -0.58 8.51
N ALA A 154 -0.08 -1.20 8.87
CA ALA A 154 -0.07 -2.42 9.67
C ALA A 154 -0.77 -2.22 11.02
N ASP A 155 -0.47 -1.13 11.72
CA ASP A 155 -1.12 -0.77 12.98
C ASP A 155 -2.61 -0.46 12.78
N PHE A 156 -2.95 0.29 11.73
CA PHE A 156 -4.34 0.67 11.46
C PHE A 156 -5.20 -0.52 11.04
N PHE A 157 -4.67 -1.59 10.46
CA PHE A 157 -5.46 -2.79 10.17
C PHE A 157 -5.23 -3.92 11.16
N GLY A 158 -4.37 -3.73 12.17
CA GLY A 158 -4.14 -4.71 13.23
C GLY A 158 -3.45 -5.98 12.75
N ILE A 159 -2.57 -5.86 11.75
CA ILE A 159 -1.81 -7.01 11.20
C ILE A 159 -0.85 -7.52 12.27
N ASP A 160 -0.69 -8.84 12.41
CA ASP A 160 0.25 -9.41 13.38
C ASP A 160 1.66 -8.80 13.25
N ARG A 161 2.10 -8.11 14.31
CA ARG A 161 3.37 -7.38 14.32
C ARG A 161 4.61 -8.27 14.17
N ASP A 162 4.55 -9.52 14.63
CA ASP A 162 5.65 -10.48 14.49
C ASP A 162 5.73 -10.99 13.05
N LEU A 163 4.58 -11.13 12.38
CA LEU A 163 4.49 -11.47 10.97
C LEU A 163 5.03 -10.34 10.08
N VAL A 164 4.65 -9.09 10.37
CA VAL A 164 5.21 -7.90 9.72
C VAL A 164 6.72 -7.80 9.95
N ALA A 165 7.19 -8.06 11.18
CA ALA A 165 8.62 -8.05 11.50
C ALA A 165 9.39 -9.12 10.71
N ALA A 166 8.87 -10.35 10.63
CA ALA A 166 9.47 -11.43 9.84
C ALA A 166 9.57 -11.07 8.34
N ALA A 167 8.52 -10.44 7.79
CA ALA A 167 8.54 -9.97 6.41
C ALA A 167 9.56 -8.85 6.19
N ALA A 168 9.72 -7.96 7.17
CA ALA A 168 10.65 -6.83 7.14
C ALA A 168 12.12 -7.21 7.38
N GLU A 169 12.45 -8.46 7.68
CA GLU A 169 13.86 -8.90 7.75
C GLU A 169 14.54 -8.92 6.38
N SER A 170 13.74 -9.00 5.32
CA SER A 170 14.21 -8.99 3.93
C SER A 170 13.66 -7.77 3.19
N SER A 171 14.45 -7.28 2.24
CA SER A 171 14.09 -6.10 1.44
C SER A 171 13.14 -6.45 0.31
N ALA A 172 12.15 -5.59 0.06
CA ALA A 172 11.25 -5.74 -1.10
C ALA A 172 11.98 -5.59 -2.44
N GLU A 173 13.08 -4.85 -2.42
CA GLU A 173 13.89 -4.60 -3.58
C GLU A 173 15.18 -5.42 -3.50
N PRO A 174 15.60 -6.07 -4.59
CA PRO A 174 16.95 -6.58 -4.69
C PRO A 174 17.90 -5.38 -4.68
N VAL A 175 18.32 -4.96 -3.49
CA VAL A 175 19.46 -4.06 -3.21
C VAL A 175 19.36 -2.62 -3.79
N ALA A 176 18.28 -2.22 -4.49
CA ALA A 176 18.31 -1.00 -5.33
C ALA A 176 17.17 0.02 -5.24
N GLY A 177 16.44 0.13 -4.14
CA GLY A 177 15.55 1.27 -3.90
C GLY A 177 14.86 1.12 -2.54
N LEU A 178 14.52 2.17 -1.80
CA LEU A 178 14.43 3.61 -2.08
C LEU A 178 15.71 4.39 -1.72
N SER A 179 16.83 3.70 -1.58
CA SER A 179 18.19 4.25 -1.48
C SER A 179 19.06 3.84 -2.67
N ALA A 180 18.46 3.69 -3.85
CA ALA A 180 19.26 3.61 -5.07
C ALA A 180 20.20 4.83 -5.06
N PRO A 181 21.53 4.66 -5.13
CA PRO A 181 22.42 5.80 -5.15
C PRO A 181 21.93 6.76 -6.24
N SER A 182 21.95 8.07 -5.98
CA SER A 182 21.50 9.08 -6.95
C SER A 182 22.07 8.83 -8.36
N ALA A 183 23.28 8.29 -8.45
CA ALA A 183 23.91 7.82 -9.68
C ALA A 183 23.12 6.75 -10.48
N THR A 184 22.48 5.79 -9.81
CA THR A 184 21.67 4.74 -10.46
C THR A 184 20.39 5.32 -11.06
N VAL A 185 19.69 6.19 -10.32
CA VAL A 185 18.52 6.91 -10.83
C VAL A 185 18.93 7.80 -12.02
N GLN A 186 20.02 8.55 -11.88
CA GLN A 186 20.55 9.39 -12.95
C GLN A 186 20.90 8.59 -14.21
N ARG A 187 21.48 7.39 -14.06
CA ARG A 187 21.80 6.50 -15.17
C ARG A 187 20.54 6.07 -15.93
N VAL A 188 19.49 5.65 -15.21
CA VAL A 188 18.22 5.26 -15.83
C VAL A 188 17.58 6.45 -16.55
N ILE A 189 17.56 7.62 -15.93
CA ILE A 189 17.05 8.86 -16.55
C ILE A 189 17.88 9.26 -17.77
N ALA A 190 19.21 9.17 -17.68
CA ALA A 190 20.11 9.50 -18.79
C ALA A 190 19.88 8.59 -20.00
N ALA A 191 19.59 7.31 -19.75
CA ALA A 191 19.26 6.31 -20.78
C ALA A 191 17.86 6.48 -21.40
N MET A 192 17.00 7.36 -20.86
CA MET A 192 15.72 7.69 -21.51
C MET A 192 15.95 8.44 -22.81
N THR A 193 15.08 8.19 -23.79
CA THR A 193 15.09 8.92 -25.06
C THR A 193 14.78 10.40 -24.83
N ASP A 194 15.23 11.26 -25.74
CA ASP A 194 14.92 12.68 -25.67
C ASP A 194 13.41 12.93 -25.72
N GLN A 195 12.67 12.12 -26.49
CA GLN A 195 11.21 12.20 -26.55
C GLN A 195 10.54 11.91 -25.21
N GLU A 196 11.00 10.88 -24.48
CA GLU A 196 10.49 10.56 -23.14
C GLU A 196 10.77 11.71 -22.15
N LYS A 197 12.00 12.24 -22.16
CA LYS A 197 12.41 13.36 -21.30
C LYS A 197 11.59 14.61 -21.61
N ILE A 198 11.43 14.97 -22.88
CA ILE A 198 10.64 16.13 -23.33
C ILE A 198 9.19 15.97 -22.90
N SER A 199 8.59 14.80 -23.09
CA SER A 199 7.19 14.56 -22.71
C SER A 199 6.97 14.71 -21.20
N LEU A 200 7.85 14.16 -20.37
CA LEU A 200 7.77 14.31 -18.92
C LEU A 200 7.97 15.76 -18.48
N LEU A 201 8.95 16.47 -19.03
CA LEU A 201 9.22 17.88 -18.68
C LEU A 201 8.09 18.82 -19.12
N ALA A 202 7.49 18.58 -20.29
CA ALA A 202 6.33 19.35 -20.75
C ALA A 202 5.13 19.16 -19.82
N ARG A 203 4.80 17.91 -19.46
CA ARG A 203 3.71 17.61 -18.51
C ARG A 203 3.96 18.13 -17.10
N LEU A 204 5.23 18.14 -16.66
CA LEU A 204 5.62 18.79 -15.42
C LEU A 204 5.39 20.31 -15.47
N PHE A 205 5.74 20.96 -16.57
CA PHE A 205 5.49 22.38 -16.77
C PHE A 205 3.98 22.72 -16.81
N GLU A 206 3.18 21.85 -17.41
CA GLU A 206 1.71 21.96 -17.46
C GLU A 206 1.02 21.71 -16.10
N GLY A 207 1.77 21.22 -15.09
CA GLY A 207 1.25 20.98 -13.76
C GLY A 207 0.54 19.63 -13.59
N ASP A 208 0.86 18.63 -14.40
CA ASP A 208 0.34 17.26 -14.22
C ASP A 208 0.79 16.71 -12.85
N ALA A 209 -0.18 16.53 -11.95
CA ALA A 209 0.04 16.09 -10.58
C ALA A 209 0.67 14.69 -10.47
N HIS A 210 0.66 13.89 -11.53
CA HIS A 210 1.11 12.49 -11.51
C HIS A 210 2.47 12.26 -12.17
N VAL A 211 3.03 13.24 -12.88
CA VAL A 211 4.28 13.06 -13.64
C VAL A 211 5.45 12.60 -12.77
N ALA A 212 5.52 13.07 -11.52
CA ALA A 212 6.56 12.67 -10.58
C ALA A 212 6.43 11.20 -10.16
N SER A 213 5.20 10.72 -9.90
CA SER A 213 4.95 9.32 -9.57
C SER A 213 5.18 8.41 -10.78
N GLU A 214 4.78 8.84 -11.97
CA GLU A 214 5.02 8.12 -13.21
C GLU A 214 6.52 7.93 -13.49
N LEU A 215 7.33 8.98 -13.30
CA LEU A 215 8.79 8.88 -13.41
C LEU A 215 9.37 7.89 -12.39
N ARG A 216 8.90 7.93 -11.13
CA ARG A 216 9.35 6.98 -10.10
C ARG A 216 9.02 5.54 -10.48
N ALA A 217 7.79 5.29 -10.93
CA ALA A 217 7.35 3.97 -11.37
C ALA A 217 8.17 3.45 -12.56
N LEU A 218 8.43 4.30 -13.55
CA LEU A 218 9.27 3.96 -14.71
C LEU A 218 10.70 3.63 -14.30
N VAL A 219 11.32 4.45 -13.45
CA VAL A 219 12.68 4.19 -12.96
C VAL A 219 12.73 2.87 -12.22
N ARG A 220 11.79 2.63 -11.30
CA ARG A 220 11.67 1.38 -10.55
C ARG A 220 11.53 0.17 -11.48
N GLN A 221 10.64 0.24 -12.45
CA GLN A 221 10.41 -0.84 -13.42
C GLN A 221 11.68 -1.18 -14.21
N ARG A 222 12.43 -0.17 -14.67
CA ARG A 222 13.69 -0.39 -15.40
C ARG A 222 14.77 -0.99 -14.51
N LEU A 223 14.85 -0.59 -13.25
CA LEU A 223 15.79 -1.19 -12.29
C LEU A 223 15.45 -2.66 -12.00
N THR A 224 14.18 -3.00 -11.79
CA THR A 224 13.76 -4.39 -11.60
C THR A 224 14.06 -5.25 -12.83
N ALA A 225 13.86 -4.71 -14.04
CA ALA A 225 14.18 -5.42 -15.28
C ALA A 225 15.69 -5.64 -15.48
N GLU A 226 16.55 -4.71 -15.05
CA GLU A 226 18.02 -4.86 -15.10
C GLU A 226 18.54 -5.91 -14.11
N ILE A 227 17.87 -6.09 -12.96
CA ILE A 227 18.31 -6.96 -11.86
C ILE A 227 17.72 -8.37 -11.96
N ALA A 228 17.09 -8.75 -13.07
CA ALA A 228 16.59 -10.11 -13.28
C ALA A 228 17.75 -11.16 -13.30
N ALA A 229 18.19 -11.57 -12.11
CA ALA A 229 19.23 -12.57 -11.82
C ALA A 229 19.05 -13.12 -10.40
N PRO A 230 19.60 -14.32 -10.12
CA PRO A 230 18.88 -15.59 -10.19
C PRO A 230 17.73 -15.68 -9.17
N ILE A 231 16.85 -16.67 -9.37
CA ILE A 231 15.77 -17.04 -8.44
C ILE A 231 16.40 -17.41 -7.08
N VAL A 232 16.54 -16.44 -6.18
CA VAL A 232 16.57 -16.75 -4.75
C VAL A 232 15.22 -17.39 -4.49
N ALA A 233 15.21 -18.64 -4.01
CA ALA A 233 13.97 -19.31 -3.68
C ALA A 233 13.19 -18.39 -2.73
N ALA A 234 12.02 -17.94 -3.17
CA ALA A 234 11.15 -17.11 -2.36
C ALA A 234 10.88 -17.85 -1.05
N ARG A 235 10.89 -17.15 0.09
CA ARG A 235 10.51 -17.76 1.35
C ARG A 235 9.07 -18.25 1.23
N THR A 236 8.77 -19.37 1.84
CA THR A 236 7.41 -19.88 1.85
C THR A 236 6.59 -19.22 2.94
N VAL A 237 5.26 -19.32 2.85
CA VAL A 237 4.33 -18.96 3.92
C VAL A 237 4.71 -19.65 5.23
N GLY A 238 5.09 -20.93 5.17
CA GLY A 238 5.54 -21.72 6.31
C GLY A 238 6.81 -21.15 6.95
N ASP A 239 7.80 -20.77 6.15
CA ASP A 239 9.03 -20.12 6.64
C ASP A 239 8.70 -18.80 7.36
N LEU A 240 7.79 -18.01 6.77
CA LEU A 240 7.38 -16.72 7.30
C LEU A 240 6.63 -16.86 8.64
N ARG A 241 5.66 -17.77 8.72
CA ARG A 241 4.93 -18.07 9.97
C ARG A 241 5.86 -18.63 11.05
N ALA A 242 6.78 -19.53 10.68
CA ALA A 242 7.77 -20.05 11.61
C ALA A 242 8.69 -18.94 12.15
N ARG A 243 9.10 -18.01 11.29
CA ARG A 243 9.91 -16.87 11.71
C ARG A 243 9.15 -15.92 12.63
N ALA A 244 7.89 -15.60 12.31
CA ALA A 244 7.01 -14.80 13.15
C ALA A 244 6.85 -15.42 14.55
N ASN A 245 6.62 -16.73 14.63
CA ASN A 245 6.53 -17.45 15.89
C ASN A 245 7.84 -17.37 16.71
N ALA A 246 9.00 -17.45 16.06
CA ALA A 246 10.29 -17.30 16.74
C ALA A 246 10.48 -15.88 17.31
N ILE A 247 10.06 -14.85 16.56
CA ILE A 247 10.09 -13.45 17.03
C ILE A 247 9.16 -13.27 18.23
N ARG A 248 7.94 -13.82 18.16
CA ARG A 248 6.95 -13.80 19.26
C ARG A 248 7.50 -14.40 20.54
N LEU A 249 8.06 -15.61 20.46
CA LEU A 249 8.65 -16.31 21.61
C LEU A 249 9.85 -15.57 22.20
N ALA A 250 10.67 -14.91 21.36
CA ALA A 250 11.79 -14.11 21.85
C ALA A 250 11.31 -12.89 22.64
N ARG A 251 10.24 -12.23 22.17
CA ARG A 251 9.63 -11.07 22.85
C ARG A 251 8.97 -11.44 24.17
N GLU A 252 8.28 -12.58 24.25
CA GLU A 252 7.63 -13.04 25.49
C GLU A 252 8.63 -13.45 26.59
N ARG A 253 9.89 -13.71 26.20
CA ARG A 253 10.98 -14.07 27.13
C ARG A 253 11.81 -12.88 27.60
N ALA A 254 11.64 -11.70 27.00
CA ALA A 254 12.36 -10.47 27.32
C ALA A 254 11.62 -9.67 28.41
#